data_AF-A0A7W1K2C2-F1
#
_entry.id   AF-A0A7W1K2C2-F1
#
_cell.length_a   1.000
_cell.length_b   1.000
_cell.length_c   1.000
_cell.angle_alpha   90.00
_cell.angle_beta   90.00
_cell.angle_gamma   90.00
#
_symmetry.space_group_name_H-M   'P 1'
#
loop_
_entity.id
_entity.type
_entity.pdbx_description
1 polymer ?
#
loop_
_entity_poly.entity_id
_entity_poly.type
_entity_poly.pdbx_seq_one_letter_code
_entity_poly.pdbx_strand_id
1 'polypeptide(L)'
;MEPPLATPPYLDEAGDPWVLITLSSQMQDDLPLAIAAIDAAGDQPVRAVVTVGGDHRPDELGPVPANVRVERAISHARVLERAEVFVGHAGHGSVMKALTHGVPMVLVPWGRDQPFRRGWSCNSGPSAYGRRPGRDLTSGGPEPRRRNTMRRFLVVLSIAGLAAAAAAPPAAASHSWSGYHWARTSNPFTIELGDNVSPAWDTYLLGAASDWSKDTAGNPLNATVVAGTTRPKACKAQTGHVEVCSASYGNNGWLGLAQIWVTSGNHIAKGVAKFNDYYYALPKYNNATWRAMVVCQEVGHTFGLDHQDESGADFHTCMDYADTPDADNMHPNTHDYEQLASIYAHLDSTTTIGSVQAHGASGLGTRVDHSTFVKRFADGSRLITFIVWAR
;
A
#
# COMPACT_ATOMS: atom_id res chain seq x y z
N MET A 1 -1.76 -8.06 12.94
CA MET A 1 -0.79 -7.97 14.05
C MET A 1 0.36 -8.87 13.70
N GLU A 2 1.57 -8.32 13.63
CA GLU A 2 2.78 -9.13 13.73
C GLU A 2 2.81 -9.75 15.14
N PRO A 3 2.90 -11.07 15.32
CA PRO A 3 3.02 -11.64 16.65
C PRO A 3 4.27 -11.06 17.31
N PRO A 4 4.31 -10.89 18.64
CA PRO A 4 5.53 -10.53 19.34
C PRO A 4 6.51 -11.71 19.23
N LEU A 5 7.26 -11.74 18.13
CA LEU A 5 8.32 -12.71 17.92
C LEU A 5 9.49 -12.29 18.80
N ALA A 6 9.92 -13.20 19.68
CA ALA A 6 11.11 -13.00 20.49
C ALA A 6 12.29 -12.63 19.59
N THR A 7 13.05 -11.59 19.96
CA THR A 7 14.28 -11.22 19.25
C THR A 7 15.22 -12.43 19.24
N PRO A 8 15.58 -12.96 18.06
CA PRO A 8 16.49 -14.10 18.02
C PRO A 8 17.86 -13.71 18.61
N PRO A 9 18.44 -14.53 19.51
CA PRO A 9 19.71 -14.22 20.17
C PRO A 9 20.87 -13.96 19.22
N TYR A 10 20.83 -14.54 18.01
CA TYR A 10 21.87 -14.38 17.01
C TYR A 10 22.01 -12.93 16.53
N LEU A 11 20.95 -12.10 16.62
CA LEU A 11 21.00 -10.70 16.20
C LEU A 11 21.97 -9.88 17.06
N ASP A 12 22.17 -10.26 18.32
CA ASP A 12 23.05 -9.58 19.27
C ASP A 12 24.50 -10.10 19.23
N GLU A 13 24.80 -11.11 18.42
CA GLU A 13 26.17 -11.58 18.22
C GLU A 13 27.04 -10.47 17.61
N ALA A 14 28.23 -10.25 18.16
CA ALA A 14 29.20 -9.34 17.58
C ALA A 14 29.74 -9.91 16.26
N GLY A 15 29.88 -9.08 15.23
CA GLY A 15 30.35 -9.51 13.92
C GLY A 15 30.08 -8.48 12.83
N ASP A 16 30.07 -8.94 11.59
CA ASP A 16 29.81 -8.15 10.39
C ASP A 16 28.43 -7.45 10.42
N PRO A 17 28.23 -6.34 9.70
CA PRO A 17 26.98 -5.58 9.76
C PRO A 17 25.77 -6.38 9.25
N TRP A 18 24.59 -6.09 9.79
CA TRP A 18 23.34 -6.74 9.38
C TRP A 18 22.74 -6.09 8.14
N VAL A 19 22.22 -6.92 7.23
CA VAL A 19 21.40 -6.50 6.09
C VAL A 19 20.05 -7.20 6.19
N LEU A 20 18.96 -6.44 6.13
CA LEU A 20 17.61 -7.00 6.03
C LEU A 20 17.22 -7.09 4.55
N ILE A 21 16.82 -8.28 4.10
CA ILE A 21 16.28 -8.54 2.76
C ILE A 21 14.83 -9.02 2.93
N THR A 22 13.88 -8.38 2.27
CA THR A 22 12.47 -8.76 2.38
C THR A 22 11.86 -9.09 1.02
N LEU A 23 11.16 -10.22 0.95
CA LEU A 23 10.15 -10.45 -0.07
C LEU A 23 8.79 -9.92 0.40
N SER A 24 7.89 -9.76 -0.54
CA SER A 24 6.50 -9.42 -0.32
C SER A 24 5.82 -10.51 0.52
N SER A 25 4.87 -10.09 1.34
CA SER A 25 4.05 -10.99 2.16
C SER A 25 3.01 -11.77 1.34
N GLN A 26 2.84 -11.42 0.06
CA GLN A 26 1.91 -12.04 -0.90
C GLN A 26 2.69 -12.44 -2.17
N MET A 27 2.27 -13.46 -2.89
CA MET A 27 2.98 -13.89 -4.12
C MET A 27 3.02 -12.78 -5.20
N GLN A 28 4.20 -12.18 -5.42
CA GLN A 28 4.40 -11.11 -6.43
C GLN A 28 5.51 -11.40 -7.45
N ASP A 29 5.95 -12.65 -7.56
CA ASP A 29 7.04 -13.08 -8.46
C ASP A 29 8.34 -12.28 -8.21
N ASP A 30 8.55 -11.82 -6.97
CA ASP A 30 9.68 -11.02 -6.48
C ASP A 30 10.82 -11.88 -5.91
N LEU A 31 10.69 -13.21 -6.07
CA LEU A 31 11.74 -14.18 -5.82
C LEU A 31 13.07 -13.85 -6.55
N PRO A 32 13.09 -13.35 -7.80
CA PRO A 32 14.34 -12.95 -8.47
C PRO A 32 15.08 -11.82 -7.75
N LEU A 33 14.37 -10.90 -7.09
CA LEU A 33 15.00 -9.83 -6.29
C LEU A 33 15.74 -10.43 -5.10
N ALA A 34 15.09 -11.34 -4.38
CA ALA A 34 15.69 -11.98 -3.22
C ALA A 34 16.91 -12.82 -3.62
N ILE A 35 16.83 -13.59 -4.71
CA ILE A 35 17.96 -14.38 -5.21
C ILE A 35 19.13 -13.46 -5.55
N ALA A 36 18.91 -12.38 -6.31
CA ALA A 36 19.96 -11.44 -6.67
C ALA A 36 20.59 -10.76 -5.43
N ALA A 37 19.78 -10.43 -4.42
CA ALA A 37 20.25 -9.84 -3.18
C ALA A 37 21.05 -10.84 -2.31
N ILE A 38 20.64 -12.11 -2.28
CA ILE A 38 21.35 -13.19 -1.60
C ILE A 38 22.72 -13.44 -2.26
N ASP A 39 22.75 -13.53 -3.59
CA ASP A 39 24.00 -13.71 -4.34
C ASP A 39 24.97 -12.55 -4.09
N ALA A 40 24.47 -11.31 -4.13
CA ALA A 40 25.28 -10.13 -3.84
C ALA A 40 25.79 -10.08 -2.40
N ALA A 41 24.99 -10.53 -1.42
CA ALA A 41 25.38 -10.57 -0.02
C ALA A 41 26.37 -11.69 0.30
N GLY A 42 26.33 -12.81 -0.43
CA GLY A 42 27.20 -13.98 -0.22
C GLY A 42 28.69 -13.68 -0.36
N ASP A 43 29.05 -12.73 -1.22
CA ASP A 43 30.44 -12.34 -1.50
C ASP A 43 30.93 -11.16 -0.63
N GLN A 44 30.12 -10.69 0.32
CA GLN A 44 30.42 -9.51 1.12
C GLN A 44 30.58 -9.86 2.60
N PRO A 45 31.41 -9.11 3.36
CA PRO A 45 31.55 -9.26 4.81
C PRO A 45 30.33 -8.63 5.52
N VAL A 46 29.16 -9.22 5.30
CA VAL A 46 27.87 -8.83 5.89
C VAL A 46 27.14 -10.07 6.41
N ARG A 47 26.21 -9.87 7.33
CA ARG A 47 25.25 -10.91 7.74
C ARG A 47 23.88 -10.53 7.20
N ALA A 48 23.27 -11.37 6.38
CA ALA A 48 21.95 -11.08 5.83
C ALA A 48 20.86 -11.87 6.56
N VAL A 49 19.73 -11.22 6.85
CA VAL A 49 18.48 -11.88 7.22
C VAL A 49 17.49 -11.69 6.08
N VAL A 50 17.07 -12.79 5.46
CA VAL A 50 16.07 -12.81 4.40
C VAL A 50 14.74 -13.23 5.01
N THR A 51 13.67 -12.49 4.69
CA THR A 51 12.30 -12.86 5.09
C THR A 51 11.46 -13.18 3.87
N VAL A 52 10.94 -14.43 3.80
CA VAL A 52 10.27 -14.97 2.60
C VAL A 52 8.74 -14.79 2.59
N GLY A 53 8.13 -14.34 3.68
CA GLY A 53 6.66 -14.20 3.73
C GLY A 53 5.92 -15.54 3.78
N GLY A 54 4.59 -15.51 3.86
CA GLY A 54 3.75 -16.70 4.04
C GLY A 54 3.61 -17.59 2.79
N ASP A 55 3.65 -16.96 1.61
CA ASP A 55 3.34 -17.60 0.33
C ASP A 55 4.58 -18.20 -0.38
N HIS A 56 5.80 -17.84 0.02
CA HIS A 56 7.03 -18.44 -0.50
C HIS A 56 7.65 -19.44 0.47
N ARG A 57 8.20 -20.52 -0.07
CA ARG A 57 8.95 -21.51 0.72
C ARG A 57 10.46 -21.20 0.66
N PRO A 58 11.21 -21.33 1.77
CA PRO A 58 12.65 -21.08 1.78
C PRO A 58 13.47 -21.83 0.72
N ASP A 59 13.02 -23.02 0.30
CA ASP A 59 13.68 -23.83 -0.74
C ASP A 59 13.59 -23.22 -2.15
N GLU A 60 12.71 -22.24 -2.37
CA GLU A 60 12.58 -21.52 -3.64
C GLU A 60 13.76 -20.56 -3.90
N LEU A 61 14.51 -20.16 -2.86
CA LEU A 61 15.65 -19.25 -2.99
C LEU A 61 16.92 -19.90 -3.55
N GLY A 62 16.95 -21.24 -3.68
CA GLY A 62 18.15 -21.97 -4.09
C GLY A 62 19.22 -22.05 -2.98
N PRO A 63 20.51 -22.27 -3.34
CA PRO A 63 21.60 -22.36 -2.37
C PRO A 63 21.78 -21.06 -1.58
N VAL A 64 21.81 -21.16 -0.24
CA VAL A 64 21.96 -20.01 0.66
C VAL A 64 23.40 -19.96 1.21
N PRO A 65 24.15 -18.85 1.02
CA PRO A 65 25.48 -18.68 1.58
C PRO A 65 25.51 -18.74 3.11
N ALA A 66 26.65 -19.11 3.70
CA ALA A 66 26.77 -19.33 5.15
C ALA A 66 26.53 -18.06 6.00
N ASN A 67 26.69 -16.88 5.42
CA ASN A 67 26.44 -15.59 6.07
C ASN A 67 24.99 -15.08 5.89
N VAL A 68 24.14 -15.84 5.22
CA VAL A 68 22.72 -15.51 4.97
C VAL A 68 21.82 -16.44 5.79
N ARG A 69 20.87 -15.86 6.52
CA ARG A 69 19.85 -16.57 7.28
C ARG A 69 18.49 -16.32 6.65
N VAL A 70 17.72 -17.38 6.40
CA VAL A 70 16.36 -17.28 5.87
C VAL A 70 15.38 -17.55 6.99
N GLU A 71 14.55 -16.55 7.28
CA GLU A 71 13.47 -16.62 8.28
C GLU A 71 12.12 -16.58 7.57
N ARG A 72 11.18 -17.42 8.01
CA ARG A 72 9.80 -17.34 7.50
C ARG A 72 9.10 -16.07 7.99
N ALA A 73 9.30 -15.74 9.26
CA ALA A 73 8.79 -14.53 9.89
C ALA A 73 9.72 -14.12 11.03
N ILE A 74 10.07 -12.84 11.09
CA ILE A 74 10.86 -12.21 12.15
C ILE A 74 10.48 -10.73 12.23
N SER A 75 10.56 -10.15 13.42
CA SER A 75 10.37 -8.71 13.60
C SER A 75 11.36 -7.89 12.78
N HIS A 76 10.89 -7.33 11.67
CA HIS A 76 11.69 -6.41 10.83
C HIS A 76 12.21 -5.23 11.65
N ALA A 77 11.42 -4.70 12.58
CA ALA A 77 11.87 -3.63 13.47
C ALA A 77 13.10 -4.04 14.31
N ARG A 78 13.11 -5.26 14.87
CA ARG A 78 14.25 -5.77 15.66
C ARG A 78 15.51 -5.99 14.83
N VAL A 79 15.35 -6.39 13.57
CA VAL A 79 16.48 -6.48 12.63
C VAL A 79 16.96 -5.07 12.26
N LEU A 80 16.05 -4.14 11.97
CA LEU A 80 16.36 -2.76 11.57
C LEU A 80 17.00 -1.92 12.68
N GLU A 81 16.77 -2.23 13.96
CA GLU A 81 17.54 -1.66 15.08
C GLU A 81 19.06 -1.90 14.95
N ARG A 82 19.47 -2.93 14.20
CA ARG A 82 20.86 -3.40 14.08
C ARG A 82 21.37 -3.40 12.63
N ALA A 83 20.48 -3.24 11.66
CA ALA A 83 20.81 -3.32 10.24
C ALA A 83 21.46 -2.01 9.75
N GLU A 84 22.45 -2.14 8.87
CA GLU A 84 23.06 -1.00 8.18
C GLU A 84 22.39 -0.71 6.84
N VAL A 85 21.71 -1.71 6.25
CA VAL A 85 21.00 -1.59 4.97
C VAL A 85 19.74 -2.45 4.97
N PHE A 86 18.68 -1.91 4.37
CA PHE A 86 17.46 -2.63 4.01
C PHE A 86 17.37 -2.81 2.49
N VAL A 87 17.09 -4.02 2.01
CA VAL A 87 16.85 -4.34 0.60
C VAL A 87 15.44 -4.92 0.43
N GLY A 88 14.64 -4.37 -0.47
CA GLY A 88 13.28 -4.88 -0.68
C GLY A 88 12.55 -4.26 -1.85
N HIS A 89 11.32 -4.75 -2.09
CA HIS A 89 10.51 -4.36 -3.24
C HIS A 89 9.83 -2.98 -3.11
N ALA A 90 10.23 -2.15 -2.13
CA ALA A 90 9.56 -0.91 -1.73
C ALA A 90 8.18 -1.09 -1.06
N GLY A 91 7.93 -2.21 -0.37
CA GLY A 91 6.68 -2.40 0.37
C GLY A 91 6.52 -1.37 1.48
N HIS A 92 5.39 -0.66 1.49
CA HIS A 92 5.14 0.47 2.39
C HIS A 92 5.50 0.17 3.86
N GLY A 93 4.98 -0.92 4.43
CA GLY A 93 5.25 -1.28 5.83
C GLY A 93 6.74 -1.55 6.14
N SER A 94 7.49 -2.09 5.18
CA SER A 94 8.94 -2.33 5.33
C SER A 94 9.75 -1.03 5.17
N VAL A 95 9.35 -0.15 4.24
CA VAL A 95 9.96 1.16 4.02
C VAL A 95 9.77 2.07 5.22
N MET A 96 8.55 2.12 5.79
CA MET A 96 8.26 2.93 6.97
C MET A 96 9.08 2.48 8.17
N LYS A 97 9.18 1.17 8.43
CA LYS A 97 10.04 0.65 9.50
C LYS A 97 11.51 1.05 9.29
N ALA A 98 12.04 0.93 8.07
CA ALA A 98 13.43 1.31 7.77
C ALA A 98 13.67 2.81 7.97
N LEU A 99 12.72 3.67 7.58
CA LEU A 99 12.77 5.11 7.83
C LEU A 99 12.75 5.45 9.33
N THR A 100 11.88 4.80 10.11
CA THR A 100 11.81 4.98 11.57
C THR A 100 13.14 4.65 12.25
N HIS A 101 13.88 3.67 11.74
CA HIS A 101 15.19 3.28 12.27
C HIS A 101 16.37 4.01 11.59
N GLY A 102 16.11 4.92 10.65
CA GLY A 102 17.15 5.67 9.94
C GLY A 102 18.07 4.79 9.08
N VAL A 103 17.57 3.64 8.62
CA VAL A 103 18.35 2.65 7.88
C VAL A 103 18.32 2.98 6.38
N PRO A 104 19.49 3.12 5.71
CA PRO A 104 19.58 3.24 4.26
C PRO A 104 18.90 2.09 3.51
N MET A 105 18.25 2.40 2.39
CA MET A 105 17.44 1.43 1.66
C MET A 105 17.90 1.26 0.20
N VAL A 106 17.94 0.02 -0.27
CA VAL A 106 18.05 -0.35 -1.69
C VAL A 106 16.70 -0.91 -2.12
N LEU A 107 15.92 -0.07 -2.77
CA LEU A 107 14.57 -0.41 -3.19
C LEU A 107 14.59 -0.77 -4.68
N VAL A 108 14.13 -1.98 -5.00
CA VAL A 108 13.92 -2.44 -6.38
C VAL A 108 12.42 -2.62 -6.54
N PRO A 109 11.70 -1.60 -7.04
CA PRO A 109 10.25 -1.66 -7.14
C PRO A 109 9.82 -2.87 -7.96
N TRP A 110 8.97 -3.73 -7.39
CA TRP A 110 8.46 -4.93 -8.04
C TRP A 110 6.96 -5.01 -7.77
N GLY A 111 6.15 -5.00 -8.84
CA GLY A 111 4.69 -5.05 -8.75
C GLY A 111 3.96 -3.70 -8.59
N ARG A 112 2.64 -3.78 -8.85
CA ARG A 112 1.51 -2.81 -8.74
C ARG A 112 1.62 -1.40 -9.34
N ASP A 113 2.79 -0.78 -9.54
CA ASP A 113 2.83 0.67 -9.80
C ASP A 113 3.01 1.12 -11.27
N GLN A 114 3.44 0.28 -12.24
CA GLN A 114 3.70 0.73 -13.64
C GLN A 114 3.54 -0.39 -14.70
N PRO A 115 3.29 -0.07 -16.00
CA PRO A 115 2.92 -1.07 -17.00
C PRO A 115 4.01 -2.10 -17.25
N PHE A 116 3.62 -3.37 -17.22
CA PHE A 116 4.40 -4.50 -17.71
C PHE A 116 4.83 -4.27 -19.17
N ARG A 117 6.03 -3.74 -19.41
CA ARG A 117 6.64 -3.74 -20.74
C ARG A 117 7.27 -5.11 -20.96
N ARG A 118 6.48 -6.00 -21.55
CA ARG A 118 6.96 -7.24 -22.19
C ARG A 118 7.93 -6.83 -23.30
N GLY A 119 9.24 -6.83 -23.06
CA GLY A 119 10.21 -6.40 -24.08
C GLY A 119 11.68 -6.26 -23.70
N TRP A 120 12.06 -6.18 -22.42
CA TRP A 120 13.49 -6.20 -22.07
C TRP A 120 13.96 -7.61 -21.76
N SER A 121 14.22 -8.35 -22.84
CA SER A 121 15.18 -9.45 -22.81
C SER A 121 16.51 -8.90 -22.29
N CYS A 122 16.99 -9.39 -21.15
CA CYS A 122 18.39 -9.29 -20.76
C CYS A 122 19.24 -10.04 -21.79
N ASN A 123 19.58 -9.36 -22.88
CA ASN A 123 20.66 -9.75 -23.75
C ASN A 123 21.53 -8.52 -24.02
N SER A 124 22.33 -8.18 -23.03
CA SER A 124 23.60 -7.47 -23.23
C SER A 124 24.49 -7.76 -22.03
N GLY A 125 25.41 -8.71 -22.24
CA GLY A 125 26.55 -8.97 -21.36
C GLY A 125 27.48 -7.76 -21.22
N PRO A 126 28.49 -7.87 -20.37
CA PRO A 126 29.17 -6.74 -19.75
C PRO A 126 30.18 -6.10 -20.71
N SER A 127 30.06 -4.78 -20.92
CA SER A 127 31.15 -3.98 -21.49
C SER A 127 31.79 -3.13 -20.40
N ALA A 128 32.71 -3.75 -19.66
CA ALA A 128 33.76 -3.04 -18.95
C ALA A 128 34.99 -2.98 -19.87
N TYR A 129 35.35 -1.79 -20.36
CA TYR A 129 36.65 -1.55 -20.99
C TYR A 129 37.23 -0.25 -20.44
N GLY A 130 38.42 -0.32 -19.83
CA GLY A 130 39.08 0.87 -19.33
C GLY A 130 40.30 0.67 -18.42
N ARG A 131 41.32 -0.06 -18.91
CA ARG A 131 42.77 0.02 -18.63
C ARG A 131 43.30 0.35 -17.20
N ARG A 132 44.17 -0.54 -16.72
CA ARG A 132 45.22 -0.30 -15.70
C ARG A 132 46.25 0.74 -16.17
N PRO A 133 46.95 1.40 -15.24
CA PRO A 133 48.36 1.02 -15.01
C PRO A 133 48.71 0.89 -13.52
N GLY A 134 49.67 0.02 -13.22
CA GLY A 134 49.97 -0.45 -11.87
C GLY A 134 50.99 0.35 -11.05
N ARG A 135 51.15 -0.07 -9.79
CA ARG A 135 52.43 -0.16 -9.08
C ARG A 135 52.29 -0.89 -7.74
N ASP A 136 53.19 -1.85 -7.57
CA ASP A 136 53.91 -2.36 -6.39
C ASP A 136 53.27 -2.44 -4.99
N LEU A 137 53.35 -3.67 -4.45
CA LEU A 137 53.09 -4.07 -3.08
C LEU A 137 54.42 -4.15 -2.32
N THR A 138 54.55 -3.49 -1.17
CA THR A 138 55.49 -3.93 -0.12
C THR A 138 54.87 -3.85 1.27
N SER A 139 54.70 -5.04 1.86
CA SER A 139 54.91 -5.47 3.26
C SER A 139 54.49 -4.63 4.48
N GLY A 140 53.76 -5.28 5.40
CA GLY A 140 53.94 -5.11 6.86
C GLY A 140 52.66 -5.12 7.71
N GLY A 141 52.42 -6.15 8.52
CA GLY A 141 51.62 -6.08 9.76
C GLY A 141 52.54 -5.99 11.00
N PRO A 142 52.06 -5.99 12.27
CA PRO A 142 50.68 -5.99 12.77
C PRO A 142 50.37 -4.89 13.84
N GLU A 143 49.11 -4.86 14.32
CA GLU A 143 48.59 -4.34 15.62
C GLU A 143 48.06 -2.87 15.76
N PRO A 144 47.18 -2.57 16.74
CA PRO A 144 45.78 -2.28 16.49
C PRO A 144 45.39 -0.83 16.83
N ARG A 145 44.60 -0.16 15.99
CA ARG A 145 44.13 1.21 16.31
C ARG A 145 42.73 1.54 15.80
N ARG A 146 41.84 1.62 16.80
CA ARG A 146 40.81 2.65 17.04
C ARG A 146 40.25 3.38 15.81
N ARG A 147 38.93 3.20 15.62
CA ARG A 147 37.93 4.21 15.24
C ARG A 147 38.50 5.44 14.50
N ASN A 148 38.58 5.39 13.16
CA ASN A 148 38.43 6.59 12.31
C ASN A 148 38.53 6.38 10.78
N THR A 149 38.71 5.17 10.26
CA THR A 149 39.09 4.98 8.84
C THR A 149 37.97 4.58 7.89
N MET A 150 36.70 4.79 8.23
CA MET A 150 35.56 4.52 7.32
C MET A 150 34.83 5.79 6.86
N ARG A 151 35.51 6.95 6.88
CA ARG A 151 34.98 8.21 6.32
C ARG A 151 35.47 8.49 4.89
N ARG A 152 36.26 7.60 4.28
CA ARG A 152 36.91 7.85 2.97
C ARG A 152 36.54 6.90 1.84
N PHE A 153 35.90 5.76 2.11
CA PHE A 153 35.45 4.83 1.05
C PHE A 153 34.00 5.01 0.61
N LEU A 154 33.22 5.86 1.28
CA LEU A 154 31.87 6.29 0.86
C LEU A 154 31.85 7.63 0.11
N VAL A 155 32.97 8.07 -0.46
CA VAL A 155 33.06 9.39 -1.15
C VAL A 155 33.00 9.28 -2.68
N VAL A 156 33.19 8.10 -3.28
CA VAL A 156 33.22 7.97 -4.75
C VAL A 156 31.85 7.68 -5.39
N LEU A 157 30.84 7.27 -4.61
CA LEU A 157 29.44 7.20 -5.09
C LEU A 157 28.59 8.44 -4.73
N SER A 158 29.16 9.40 -4.01
CA SER A 158 28.39 10.48 -3.37
C SER A 158 28.45 11.84 -4.08
N ILE A 159 29.27 12.01 -5.12
CA ILE A 159 29.41 13.31 -5.82
C ILE A 159 28.56 13.42 -7.10
N ALA A 160 28.05 12.30 -7.64
CA ALA A 160 27.06 12.37 -8.73
C ALA A 160 25.60 12.52 -8.25
N GLY A 161 25.31 12.24 -6.97
CA GLY A 161 23.96 12.32 -6.40
C GLY A 161 23.65 13.61 -5.62
N LEU A 162 24.65 14.30 -5.07
CA LEU A 162 24.42 15.45 -4.19
C LEU A 162 24.00 16.75 -4.89
N ALA A 163 24.06 16.81 -6.23
CA ALA A 163 23.46 17.92 -6.98
C ALA A 163 21.99 17.68 -7.34
N ALA A 164 21.45 16.47 -7.16
CA ALA A 164 20.05 16.14 -7.43
C ALA A 164 19.17 16.05 -6.16
N ALA A 165 19.78 15.95 -4.97
CA ALA A 165 19.04 15.79 -3.71
C ALA A 165 18.50 17.12 -3.11
N ALA A 166 18.88 18.28 -3.66
CA ALA A 166 18.38 19.58 -3.18
C ALA A 166 17.06 20.02 -3.84
N ALA A 167 16.45 19.17 -4.67
CA ALA A 167 15.15 19.45 -5.30
C ALA A 167 14.25 18.20 -5.40
N ALA A 168 14.46 17.19 -4.55
CA ALA A 168 13.47 16.11 -4.42
C ALA A 168 12.32 16.64 -3.54
N PRO A 169 11.07 16.69 -4.06
CA PRO A 169 9.92 17.00 -3.21
C PRO A 169 9.84 15.96 -2.07
N PRO A 170 9.24 16.32 -0.92
CA PRO A 170 9.05 15.37 0.18
C PRO A 170 8.42 14.08 -0.34
N ALA A 171 8.99 12.94 0.04
CA ALA A 171 8.37 11.64 -0.23
C ALA A 171 7.09 11.54 0.60
N ALA A 172 5.95 11.83 -0.01
CA ALA A 172 4.65 11.52 0.55
C ALA A 172 4.48 10.00 0.53
N ALA A 173 4.11 9.40 1.67
CA ALA A 173 3.49 8.08 1.64
C ALA A 173 2.25 8.16 0.74
N SER A 174 2.04 7.18 -0.14
CA SER A 174 0.84 7.10 -0.98
C SER A 174 0.07 5.82 -0.63
N HIS A 175 -1.14 5.98 -0.12
CA HIS A 175 -2.21 4.98 0.02
C HIS A 175 -3.26 5.21 -1.09
N SER A 176 -2.84 5.84 -2.19
CA SER A 176 -3.58 5.76 -3.44
C SER A 176 -3.55 4.30 -3.89
N TRP A 177 -4.71 3.67 -3.94
CA TRP A 177 -4.78 2.33 -4.48
C TRP A 177 -4.48 2.41 -5.99
N SER A 178 -3.30 1.96 -6.43
CA SER A 178 -2.84 1.94 -7.85
C SER A 178 -3.18 3.19 -8.70
N GLY A 179 -3.28 4.37 -8.08
CA GLY A 179 -3.62 5.62 -8.77
C GLY A 179 -5.10 5.79 -9.17
N TYR A 180 -6.05 5.00 -8.65
CA TYR A 180 -7.45 5.15 -9.04
C TYR A 180 -8.07 6.41 -8.48
N HIS A 181 -8.76 7.15 -9.34
CA HIS A 181 -9.38 8.41 -8.96
C HIS A 181 -10.50 8.77 -9.93
N TRP A 182 -11.43 9.61 -9.49
CA TRP A 182 -12.40 10.21 -10.41
C TRP A 182 -11.70 11.21 -11.31
N ALA A 183 -11.83 11.05 -12.64
CA ALA A 183 -11.22 11.99 -13.56
C ALA A 183 -11.91 13.35 -13.46
N ARG A 184 -11.13 14.43 -13.50
CA ARG A 184 -11.59 15.81 -13.29
C ARG A 184 -10.66 16.82 -13.95
N THR A 185 -11.24 17.91 -14.43
CA THR A 185 -10.51 18.97 -15.15
C THR A 185 -10.18 20.20 -14.29
N SER A 186 -10.65 20.24 -13.03
CA SER A 186 -10.43 21.36 -12.11
C SER A 186 -10.61 20.94 -10.65
N ASN A 187 -9.93 21.65 -9.75
CA ASN A 187 -10.12 21.54 -8.30
C ASN A 187 -10.70 22.87 -7.73
N PRO A 188 -11.46 22.84 -6.62
CA PRO A 188 -12.02 21.63 -6.02
C PRO A 188 -13.08 21.00 -6.92
N PHE A 189 -13.41 19.73 -6.68
CA PHE A 189 -14.48 19.02 -7.39
C PHE A 189 -15.42 18.36 -6.39
N THR A 190 -16.61 17.97 -6.85
CA THR A 190 -17.65 17.38 -5.99
C THR A 190 -18.06 16.02 -6.54
N ILE A 191 -18.07 15.01 -5.68
CA ILE A 191 -18.66 13.70 -5.95
C ILE A 191 -20.03 13.62 -5.29
N GLU A 192 -21.04 13.25 -6.07
CA GLU A 192 -22.38 13.00 -5.54
C GLU A 192 -22.46 11.62 -4.90
N LEU A 193 -23.02 11.57 -3.68
CA LEU A 193 -23.37 10.35 -2.96
C LEU A 193 -24.91 10.19 -3.02
N GLY A 194 -25.37 9.30 -3.90
CA GLY A 194 -26.78 8.98 -4.06
C GLY A 194 -27.31 8.20 -2.86
N ASP A 195 -28.18 8.83 -2.08
CA ASP A 195 -28.78 8.27 -0.88
C ASP A 195 -29.89 7.26 -1.20
N ASN A 196 -29.61 5.99 -0.90
CA ASN A 196 -30.57 4.89 -0.88
C ASN A 196 -30.46 4.12 0.44
N VAL A 197 -30.00 4.78 1.51
CA VAL A 197 -29.96 4.16 2.83
C VAL A 197 -31.31 4.35 3.53
N SER A 198 -31.55 3.55 4.59
CA SER A 198 -32.72 3.77 5.44
C SER A 198 -32.45 4.93 6.41
N PRO A 199 -33.50 5.53 7.03
CA PRO A 199 -33.33 6.62 8.01
C PRO A 199 -32.38 6.34 9.19
N ALA A 200 -32.11 5.08 9.50
CA ALA A 200 -31.13 4.68 10.52
C ALA A 200 -29.67 4.97 10.12
N TRP A 201 -29.42 5.33 8.86
CA TRP A 201 -28.11 5.54 8.27
C TRP A 201 -27.87 7.00 7.83
N ASP A 202 -28.92 7.79 7.59
CA ASP A 202 -28.85 9.15 7.03
C ASP A 202 -27.84 10.05 7.77
N THR A 203 -27.85 10.03 9.10
CA THR A 203 -26.93 10.86 9.90
C THR A 203 -25.47 10.47 9.71
N TYR A 204 -25.18 9.19 9.49
CA TYR A 204 -23.83 8.69 9.28
C TYR A 204 -23.36 8.96 7.84
N LEU A 205 -24.25 8.85 6.86
CA LEU A 205 -23.96 9.23 5.47
C LEU A 205 -23.67 10.74 5.34
N LEU A 206 -24.50 11.58 5.96
CA LEU A 206 -24.26 13.03 6.01
C LEU A 206 -22.97 13.36 6.76
N GLY A 207 -22.70 12.67 7.87
CA GLY A 207 -21.44 12.80 8.63
C GLY A 207 -20.22 12.50 7.76
N ALA A 208 -20.19 11.33 7.11
CA ALA A 208 -19.09 10.94 6.23
C ALA A 208 -18.92 11.91 5.04
N ALA A 209 -20.01 12.37 4.42
CA ALA A 209 -19.93 13.37 3.36
C ALA A 209 -19.30 14.68 3.86
N SER A 210 -19.70 15.13 5.05
CA SER A 210 -19.11 16.31 5.68
C SER A 210 -17.64 16.11 6.03
N ASP A 211 -17.27 14.95 6.55
CA ASP A 211 -15.88 14.65 6.94
C ASP A 211 -14.97 14.61 5.73
N TRP A 212 -15.36 13.91 4.66
CA TRP A 212 -14.56 13.84 3.44
C TRP A 212 -14.49 15.15 2.65
N SER A 213 -15.34 16.12 2.96
CA SER A 213 -15.33 17.47 2.38
C SER A 213 -14.53 18.49 3.19
N LYS A 214 -13.89 18.08 4.30
CA LYS A 214 -13.08 19.02 5.09
C LYS A 214 -11.89 19.53 4.27
N ASP A 215 -11.72 20.84 4.25
CA ASP A 215 -10.53 21.52 3.71
C ASP A 215 -9.35 21.35 4.67
N THR A 216 -8.83 20.12 4.71
CA THR A 216 -7.70 19.71 5.54
C THR A 216 -6.62 19.17 4.62
N ALA A 217 -5.36 19.51 4.91
CA ALA A 217 -4.18 19.03 4.18
C ALA A 217 -4.23 19.21 2.63
N GLY A 218 -4.96 20.21 2.13
CA GLY A 218 -5.09 20.46 0.70
C GLY A 218 -6.03 19.51 -0.04
N ASN A 219 -6.94 18.85 0.68
CA ASN A 219 -7.97 17.99 0.12
C ASN A 219 -8.82 18.75 -0.93
N PRO A 220 -8.80 18.34 -2.22
CA PRO A 220 -9.57 19.00 -3.27
C PRO A 220 -10.98 18.42 -3.46
N LEU A 221 -11.30 17.33 -2.76
CA LEU A 221 -12.55 16.60 -2.91
C LEU A 221 -13.62 17.14 -1.97
N ASN A 222 -14.81 17.39 -2.53
CA ASN A 222 -16.05 17.54 -1.79
C ASN A 222 -16.97 16.35 -2.07
N ALA A 223 -17.81 16.01 -1.11
CA ALA A 223 -18.86 15.01 -1.22
C ALA A 223 -20.21 15.64 -0.84
N THR A 224 -21.22 15.45 -1.70
CA THR A 224 -22.57 15.95 -1.45
C THR A 224 -23.56 14.82 -1.53
N VAL A 225 -24.43 14.71 -0.52
CA VAL A 225 -25.53 13.74 -0.53
C VAL A 225 -26.65 14.25 -1.44
N VAL A 226 -27.08 13.41 -2.38
CA VAL A 226 -28.20 13.67 -3.30
C VAL A 226 -29.19 12.51 -3.23
N ALA A 227 -30.39 12.67 -3.81
CA ALA A 227 -31.34 11.55 -3.88
C ALA A 227 -30.76 10.41 -4.73
N GLY A 228 -30.75 9.19 -4.19
CA GLY A 228 -30.30 8.01 -4.91
C GLY A 228 -31.19 7.62 -6.08
N THR A 229 -30.63 6.89 -7.04
CA THR A 229 -31.34 6.52 -8.28
C THR A 229 -31.54 5.02 -8.43
N THR A 230 -31.32 4.26 -7.36
CA THR A 230 -31.33 2.80 -7.38
C THR A 230 -32.29 2.22 -6.34
N ARG A 231 -32.44 0.90 -6.32
CA ARG A 231 -33.20 0.23 -5.25
C ARG A 231 -32.21 -0.22 -4.20
N PRO A 232 -32.41 0.05 -2.89
CA PRO A 232 -31.43 -0.25 -1.86
C PRO A 232 -30.91 -1.69 -1.90
N LYS A 233 -31.79 -2.68 -2.00
CA LYS A 233 -31.41 -4.11 -2.05
C LYS A 233 -30.65 -4.53 -3.32
N ALA A 234 -30.92 -3.90 -4.46
CA ALA A 234 -30.21 -4.20 -5.71
C ALA A 234 -28.90 -3.40 -5.83
N CYS A 235 -28.92 -2.17 -5.32
CA CYS A 235 -27.83 -1.20 -5.30
C CYS A 235 -26.99 -1.23 -6.59
N LYS A 236 -27.68 -0.96 -7.71
CA LYS A 236 -27.06 -0.92 -9.04
C LYS A 236 -26.18 0.32 -9.15
N ALA A 237 -24.92 0.12 -9.52
CA ALA A 237 -23.97 1.19 -9.79
C ALA A 237 -24.41 2.05 -10.97
N GLN A 238 -24.20 3.36 -10.85
CA GLN A 238 -24.50 4.34 -11.89
C GLN A 238 -23.22 5.06 -12.33
N THR A 239 -23.22 5.59 -13.55
CA THR A 239 -22.08 6.34 -14.10
C THR A 239 -22.00 7.73 -13.49
N GLY A 240 -20.79 8.15 -13.12
CA GLY A 240 -20.48 9.53 -12.78
C GLY A 240 -20.64 9.91 -11.31
N HIS A 241 -21.12 9.00 -10.47
CA HIS A 241 -21.31 9.22 -9.05
C HIS A 241 -21.28 7.91 -8.25
N VAL A 242 -21.48 8.02 -6.94
CA VAL A 242 -21.53 6.89 -6.01
C VAL A 242 -22.97 6.65 -5.59
N GLU A 243 -23.45 5.40 -5.63
CA GLU A 243 -24.73 5.03 -4.99
C GLU A 243 -24.44 4.41 -3.61
N VAL A 244 -25.06 4.94 -2.56
CA VAL A 244 -24.89 4.46 -1.19
C VAL A 244 -26.20 3.79 -0.75
N CYS A 245 -26.12 2.54 -0.30
CA CYS A 245 -27.31 1.74 -0.03
C CYS A 245 -27.22 0.94 1.27
N SER A 246 -28.31 0.89 2.02
CA SER A 246 -28.47 -0.07 3.11
C SER A 246 -29.61 -1.04 2.81
N ALA A 247 -29.37 -2.32 3.06
CA ALA A 247 -30.42 -3.33 3.04
C ALA A 247 -29.96 -4.54 3.84
N SER A 248 -30.91 -5.42 4.20
CA SER A 248 -30.52 -6.74 4.70
C SER A 248 -30.02 -7.58 3.53
N TYR A 249 -28.69 -7.68 3.34
CA TYR A 249 -28.05 -8.46 2.26
C TYR A 249 -27.83 -9.93 2.61
N GLY A 250 -28.23 -10.35 3.82
CA GLY A 250 -28.14 -11.73 4.30
C GLY A 250 -26.86 -12.02 5.07
N ASN A 251 -26.74 -13.27 5.55
CA ASN A 251 -25.59 -13.77 6.29
C ASN A 251 -24.45 -14.15 5.34
N ASN A 252 -23.65 -13.18 4.93
CA ASN A 252 -22.65 -13.30 3.87
C ASN A 252 -21.22 -12.92 4.31
N GLY A 253 -21.05 -12.63 5.59
CA GLY A 253 -19.79 -12.33 6.25
C GLY A 253 -19.46 -10.85 6.33
N TRP A 254 -20.12 -9.94 5.62
CA TRP A 254 -19.68 -8.53 5.53
C TRP A 254 -20.66 -7.53 6.14
N LEU A 255 -20.09 -6.54 6.85
CA LEU A 255 -20.76 -5.38 7.43
C LEU A 255 -20.92 -4.27 6.40
N GLY A 256 -19.82 -3.97 5.70
CA GLY A 256 -19.69 -2.96 4.66
C GLY A 256 -19.12 -3.57 3.39
N LEU A 257 -19.44 -2.96 2.25
CA LEU A 257 -18.85 -3.32 0.98
C LEU A 257 -18.86 -2.12 0.03
N ALA A 258 -17.68 -1.65 -0.37
CA ALA A 258 -17.49 -0.67 -1.43
C ALA A 258 -17.10 -1.33 -2.74
N GLN A 259 -17.57 -0.78 -3.85
CA GLN A 259 -17.19 -1.19 -5.18
C GLN A 259 -16.89 0.02 -6.06
N ILE A 260 -15.80 -0.05 -6.83
CA ILE A 260 -15.50 0.92 -7.87
C ILE A 260 -15.31 0.23 -9.22
N TRP A 261 -15.85 0.84 -10.27
CA TRP A 261 -15.62 0.46 -11.65
C TRP A 261 -14.61 1.40 -12.25
N VAL A 262 -13.45 0.86 -12.56
CA VAL A 262 -12.34 1.57 -13.16
C VAL A 262 -12.30 1.28 -14.65
N THR A 263 -12.10 2.31 -15.46
CA THR A 263 -11.83 2.19 -16.90
C THR A 263 -10.54 1.40 -17.19
N SER A 264 -10.18 1.23 -18.47
CA SER A 264 -8.92 0.56 -18.86
C SER A 264 -7.66 1.33 -18.42
N GLY A 265 -7.78 2.64 -18.20
CA GLY A 265 -6.81 3.46 -17.46
C GLY A 265 -7.00 3.31 -15.95
N ASN A 266 -6.87 4.41 -15.22
CA ASN A 266 -7.06 4.42 -13.76
C ASN A 266 -8.26 5.26 -13.30
N HIS A 267 -9.13 5.69 -14.21
CA HIS A 267 -10.27 6.54 -13.83
C HIS A 267 -11.44 5.71 -13.31
N ILE A 268 -11.92 6.07 -12.13
CA ILE A 268 -13.18 5.61 -11.56
C ILE A 268 -14.31 6.25 -12.37
N ALA A 269 -15.29 5.44 -12.75
CA ALA A 269 -16.45 5.91 -13.49
C ALA A 269 -17.78 5.53 -12.82
N LYS A 270 -17.77 4.61 -11.85
CA LYS A 270 -18.92 4.28 -10.98
C LYS A 270 -18.43 3.89 -9.60
N GLY A 271 -19.15 4.28 -8.57
CA GLY A 271 -18.95 3.82 -7.20
C GLY A 271 -20.22 3.27 -6.57
N VAL A 272 -20.08 2.36 -5.61
CA VAL A 272 -21.16 1.90 -4.75
C VAL A 272 -20.63 1.64 -3.36
N ALA A 273 -21.36 2.05 -2.32
CA ALA A 273 -21.10 1.64 -0.94
C ALA A 273 -22.36 0.96 -0.36
N LYS A 274 -22.19 -0.20 0.28
CA LYS A 274 -23.30 -1.02 0.79
C LYS A 274 -23.14 -1.32 2.26
N PHE A 275 -24.22 -1.21 3.03
CA PHE A 275 -24.26 -1.54 4.45
C PHE A 275 -25.27 -2.65 4.73
N ASN A 276 -24.81 -3.69 5.43
CA ASN A 276 -25.60 -4.92 5.61
C ASN A 276 -26.46 -4.92 6.87
N ASP A 277 -27.72 -4.51 6.73
CA ASP A 277 -28.68 -4.48 7.84
C ASP A 277 -28.93 -5.85 8.48
N TYR A 278 -28.54 -6.97 7.84
CA TYR A 278 -28.54 -8.28 8.48
C TYR A 278 -27.66 -8.29 9.74
N TYR A 279 -26.43 -7.76 9.66
CA TYR A 279 -25.52 -7.69 10.79
C TYR A 279 -25.83 -6.51 11.70
N TYR A 280 -26.28 -5.38 11.16
CA TYR A 280 -26.67 -4.21 11.95
C TYR A 280 -28.02 -4.37 12.67
N ALA A 281 -28.69 -5.52 12.52
CA ALA A 281 -29.75 -5.96 13.42
C ALA A 281 -29.22 -6.64 14.70
N LEU A 282 -27.95 -7.05 14.72
CA LEU A 282 -27.31 -7.68 15.89
C LEU A 282 -26.82 -6.62 16.88
N PRO A 283 -27.00 -6.80 18.21
CA PRO A 283 -26.57 -5.82 19.21
C PRO A 283 -25.10 -5.42 19.13
N LYS A 284 -24.22 -6.36 18.72
CA LYS A 284 -22.77 -6.12 18.55
C LYS A 284 -22.47 -4.95 17.61
N TYR A 285 -23.17 -4.89 16.48
CA TYR A 285 -22.90 -3.92 15.42
C TYR A 285 -23.88 -2.75 15.42
N ASN A 286 -25.04 -2.89 16.06
CA ASN A 286 -26.07 -1.86 16.07
C ASN A 286 -25.77 -0.72 17.07
N ASN A 287 -24.71 0.03 16.82
CA ASN A 287 -24.33 1.21 17.58
C ASN A 287 -23.70 2.28 16.67
N ALA A 288 -23.57 3.49 17.22
CA ALA A 288 -23.11 4.65 16.45
C ALA A 288 -21.70 4.48 15.90
N THR A 289 -20.80 3.89 16.70
CA THR A 289 -19.40 3.70 16.32
C THR A 289 -19.24 2.85 15.06
N TRP A 290 -19.84 1.66 15.05
CA TRP A 290 -19.75 0.78 13.89
C TRP A 290 -20.40 1.39 12.65
N ARG A 291 -21.54 2.08 12.82
CA ARG A 291 -22.23 2.74 11.71
C ARG A 291 -21.42 3.89 11.13
N ALA A 292 -20.81 4.72 11.97
CA ALA A 292 -19.97 5.84 11.52
C ALA A 292 -18.72 5.33 10.80
N MET A 293 -17.99 4.41 11.43
CA MET A 293 -16.76 3.83 10.88
C MET A 293 -17.00 3.18 9.51
N VAL A 294 -17.99 2.27 9.39
CA VAL A 294 -18.22 1.56 8.12
C VAL A 294 -18.65 2.49 6.99
N VAL A 295 -19.44 3.53 7.30
CA VAL A 295 -19.89 4.49 6.29
C VAL A 295 -18.71 5.34 5.84
N CYS A 296 -17.90 5.83 6.77
CA CYS A 296 -16.71 6.61 6.49
C CYS A 296 -15.72 5.83 5.62
N GLN A 297 -15.42 4.58 6.01
CA GLN A 297 -14.48 3.69 5.33
C GLN A 297 -14.92 3.35 3.90
N GLU A 298 -16.14 2.82 3.75
CA GLU A 298 -16.61 2.35 2.44
C GLU A 298 -16.86 3.52 1.48
N VAL A 299 -17.26 4.70 1.98
CA VAL A 299 -17.31 5.92 1.16
C VAL A 299 -15.89 6.36 0.75
N GLY A 300 -14.91 6.32 1.67
CA GLY A 300 -13.52 6.65 1.37
C GLY A 300 -12.93 5.78 0.24
N HIS A 301 -13.22 4.48 0.25
CA HIS A 301 -12.84 3.58 -0.84
C HIS A 301 -13.40 3.99 -2.20
N THR A 302 -14.61 4.56 -2.25
CA THR A 302 -15.19 5.04 -3.50
C THR A 302 -14.49 6.27 -4.07
N PHE A 303 -13.65 6.95 -3.28
CA PHE A 303 -12.81 8.07 -3.70
C PHE A 303 -11.41 7.64 -4.15
N GLY A 304 -11.08 6.36 -4.04
CA GLY A 304 -9.79 5.79 -4.47
C GLY A 304 -8.79 5.55 -3.34
N LEU A 305 -9.19 5.75 -2.07
CA LEU A 305 -8.37 5.44 -0.91
C LEU A 305 -8.31 3.93 -0.69
N ASP A 306 -7.11 3.43 -0.36
CA ASP A 306 -6.93 2.12 0.23
C ASP A 306 -7.06 2.18 1.76
N HIS A 307 -6.98 1.03 2.42
CA HIS A 307 -6.78 1.01 3.87
C HIS A 307 -5.45 1.67 4.24
N GLN A 308 -5.43 2.33 5.40
CA GLN A 308 -4.20 2.81 6.01
C GLN A 308 -3.41 1.66 6.63
N ASP A 309 -4.13 0.74 7.27
CA ASP A 309 -3.60 -0.50 7.79
C ASP A 309 -4.63 -1.64 7.76
N GLU A 310 -4.17 -2.81 7.34
CA GLU A 310 -4.94 -4.06 7.39
C GLU A 310 -4.45 -5.00 8.50
N SER A 311 -3.40 -4.59 9.24
CA SER A 311 -2.84 -5.38 10.32
C SER A 311 -3.67 -5.30 11.61
N GLY A 312 -4.61 -4.37 11.72
CA GLY A 312 -5.41 -4.12 12.92
C GLY A 312 -4.69 -3.29 13.98
N ALA A 313 -3.67 -2.54 13.58
CA ALA A 313 -3.17 -1.42 14.37
C ALA A 313 -4.14 -0.24 14.22
N ASP A 314 -4.36 0.48 15.32
CA ASP A 314 -5.25 1.64 15.35
C ASP A 314 -4.43 2.89 15.03
N PHE A 315 -4.68 3.48 13.87
CA PHE A 315 -4.12 4.76 13.43
C PHE A 315 -5.13 5.89 13.59
N HIS A 316 -6.17 5.66 14.41
CA HIS A 316 -7.16 6.67 14.76
C HIS A 316 -7.85 7.24 13.51
N THR A 317 -8.20 6.37 12.56
CA THR A 317 -8.98 6.72 11.37
C THR A 317 -10.02 5.66 11.05
N CYS A 318 -11.07 6.08 10.35
CA CYS A 318 -12.04 5.19 9.75
C CYS A 318 -11.48 4.35 8.59
N MET A 319 -10.31 4.68 8.05
CA MET A 319 -9.65 3.87 7.02
C MET A 319 -8.83 2.70 7.61
N ASP A 320 -8.94 2.46 8.92
CA ASP A 320 -8.34 1.33 9.61
C ASP A 320 -9.25 0.10 9.64
N TYR A 321 -8.65 -1.08 9.57
CA TYR A 321 -9.37 -2.33 9.79
C TYR A 321 -9.56 -2.62 11.30
N ALA A 322 -10.51 -1.93 11.94
CA ALA A 322 -10.73 -2.03 13.39
C ALA A 322 -11.67 -3.19 13.80
N ASP A 323 -11.19 -4.06 14.70
CA ASP A 323 -11.97 -5.19 15.26
C ASP A 323 -12.95 -4.75 16.35
N THR A 324 -12.58 -3.68 17.03
CA THR A 324 -13.32 -3.04 18.12
C THR A 324 -13.22 -1.53 17.90
N PRO A 325 -13.90 -0.98 16.88
CA PRO A 325 -13.80 0.43 16.58
C PRO A 325 -14.27 1.25 17.78
N ASP A 326 -13.61 2.38 18.00
CA ASP A 326 -13.97 3.36 19.01
C ASP A 326 -14.23 4.73 18.38
N ALA A 327 -14.20 5.80 19.18
CA ALA A 327 -14.48 7.14 18.71
C ALA A 327 -13.47 7.62 17.65
N ASP A 328 -12.25 7.11 17.68
CA ASP A 328 -11.18 7.55 16.80
C ASP A 328 -11.30 6.92 15.40
N ASN A 329 -11.99 5.77 15.28
CA ASN A 329 -12.26 5.14 13.99
C ASN A 329 -13.52 5.66 13.29
N MET A 330 -14.21 6.66 13.84
CA MET A 330 -15.45 7.18 13.23
C MET A 330 -15.20 8.16 12.07
N HIS A 331 -13.97 8.68 11.94
CA HIS A 331 -13.65 9.82 11.08
C HIS A 331 -12.32 9.63 10.34
N PRO A 332 -12.09 10.32 9.21
CA PRO A 332 -10.77 10.38 8.59
C PRO A 332 -9.80 11.19 9.45
N ASN A 333 -8.51 10.85 9.40
CA ASN A 333 -7.44 11.63 10.04
C ASN A 333 -6.70 12.51 9.00
N THR A 334 -5.74 13.32 9.47
CA THR A 334 -4.94 14.21 8.61
C THR A 334 -4.28 13.48 7.43
N HIS A 335 -3.79 12.27 7.68
CA HIS A 335 -3.09 11.50 6.66
C HIS A 335 -4.03 11.04 5.55
N ASP A 336 -5.28 10.67 5.84
CA ASP A 336 -6.27 10.36 4.78
C ASP A 336 -6.53 11.55 3.85
N TYR A 337 -6.55 12.77 4.40
CA TYR A 337 -6.66 13.98 3.59
C TYR A 337 -5.42 14.25 2.74
N GLU A 338 -4.22 14.01 3.28
CA GLU A 338 -2.97 14.08 2.52
C GLU A 338 -2.97 13.06 1.36
N GLN A 339 -3.58 11.89 1.57
CA GLN A 339 -3.77 10.90 0.52
C GLN A 339 -4.70 11.38 -0.58
N LEU A 340 -5.85 11.97 -0.23
CA LEU A 340 -6.73 12.57 -1.22
C LEU A 340 -6.00 13.69 -1.99
N ALA A 341 -5.28 14.57 -1.30
CA ALA A 341 -4.49 15.61 -1.95
C ALA A 341 -3.45 15.02 -2.93
N SER A 342 -2.80 13.91 -2.57
CA SER A 342 -1.83 13.21 -3.43
C SER A 342 -2.48 12.54 -4.64
N ILE A 343 -3.54 11.75 -4.42
CA ILE A 343 -4.34 11.09 -5.47
C ILE A 343 -4.80 12.14 -6.49
N TYR A 344 -5.29 13.27 -5.98
CA TYR A 344 -5.92 14.30 -6.78
C TYR A 344 -4.99 15.46 -7.17
N ALA A 345 -3.66 15.33 -7.00
CA ALA A 345 -2.69 16.39 -7.23
C ALA A 345 -2.59 16.87 -8.69
N HIS A 346 -2.83 15.98 -9.66
CA HIS A 346 -2.84 16.31 -11.09
C HIS A 346 -4.23 16.78 -11.55
N LEU A 347 -4.38 17.12 -12.83
CA LEU A 347 -5.69 17.29 -13.46
C LEU A 347 -5.75 16.39 -14.69
N ASP A 348 -6.94 15.97 -15.08
CA ASP A 348 -7.19 15.19 -16.28
C ASP A 348 -7.66 16.07 -17.43
N SER A 349 -7.53 15.54 -18.65
CA SER A 349 -8.09 16.17 -19.86
C SER A 349 -9.61 15.97 -20.00
N THR A 350 -10.21 15.10 -19.18
CA THR A 350 -11.64 14.75 -19.22
C THR A 350 -12.18 14.58 -17.81
N THR A 351 -13.51 14.53 -17.66
CA THR A 351 -14.15 14.23 -16.38
C THR A 351 -14.93 12.92 -16.47
N THR A 352 -14.84 12.08 -15.43
CA THR A 352 -15.77 10.95 -15.27
C THR A 352 -16.97 11.32 -14.42
N ILE A 353 -16.86 12.39 -13.63
CA ILE A 353 -17.90 12.89 -12.71
C ILE A 353 -19.10 13.41 -13.51
N GLY A 354 -20.30 12.95 -13.15
CA GLY A 354 -21.55 13.29 -13.86
C GLY A 354 -21.61 12.83 -15.33
N SER A 355 -20.63 12.03 -15.79
CA SER A 355 -20.54 11.57 -17.18
C SER A 355 -21.13 10.17 -17.34
N VAL A 356 -21.71 9.88 -18.51
CA VAL A 356 -22.17 8.54 -18.86
C VAL A 356 -21.07 7.81 -19.64
N GLN A 357 -20.31 6.93 -18.97
CA GLN A 357 -19.29 6.08 -19.60
C GLN A 357 -19.66 4.59 -19.58
N ALA A 358 -19.33 3.88 -20.65
CA ALA A 358 -19.59 2.44 -20.80
C ALA A 358 -18.51 1.59 -20.10
N HIS A 359 -18.91 0.41 -19.59
CA HIS A 359 -18.00 -0.59 -19.00
C HIS A 359 -18.39 -2.02 -19.41
N GLY A 360 -17.39 -2.90 -19.44
CA GLY A 360 -17.53 -4.31 -19.76
C GLY A 360 -18.47 -5.09 -18.84
N ALA A 361 -19.19 -6.04 -19.40
CA ALA A 361 -20.24 -6.81 -18.72
C ALA A 361 -19.76 -8.17 -18.16
N SER A 362 -18.58 -8.67 -18.56
CA SER A 362 -18.07 -10.00 -18.18
C SER A 362 -16.57 -10.01 -17.90
N GLY A 363 -16.17 -10.67 -16.81
CA GLY A 363 -14.79 -10.61 -16.31
C GLY A 363 -14.47 -11.73 -15.34
N LEU A 364 -13.18 -11.97 -15.13
CA LEU A 364 -12.63 -12.97 -14.21
C LEU A 364 -12.26 -12.31 -12.88
N GLY A 365 -12.74 -12.88 -11.78
CA GLY A 365 -12.50 -12.37 -10.43
C GLY A 365 -11.28 -13.03 -9.78
N THR A 366 -10.40 -12.24 -9.19
CA THR A 366 -9.25 -12.69 -8.42
C THR A 366 -9.27 -11.98 -7.06
N ARG A 367 -9.09 -12.73 -5.97
CA ARG A 367 -8.83 -12.14 -4.66
C ARG A 367 -7.43 -11.54 -4.66
N VAL A 368 -7.32 -10.28 -4.28
CA VAL A 368 -6.04 -9.55 -4.26
C VAL A 368 -5.52 -9.37 -2.84
N ASP A 369 -6.42 -9.36 -1.85
CA ASP A 369 -6.11 -9.42 -0.42
C ASP A 369 -7.30 -10.03 0.37
N HIS A 370 -7.15 -10.22 1.69
CA HIS A 370 -8.20 -10.52 2.64
C HIS A 370 -9.48 -9.68 2.43
N SER A 371 -9.36 -8.36 2.28
CA SER A 371 -10.46 -7.41 2.14
C SER A 371 -10.76 -7.01 0.69
N THR A 372 -9.81 -7.21 -0.23
CA THR A 372 -9.85 -6.60 -1.56
C THR A 372 -9.92 -7.64 -2.68
N PHE A 373 -10.90 -7.48 -3.57
CA PHE A 373 -11.13 -8.35 -4.71
C PHE A 373 -11.12 -7.55 -6.01
N VAL A 374 -10.48 -8.09 -7.04
CA VAL A 374 -10.36 -7.44 -8.35
C VAL A 374 -10.92 -8.36 -9.41
N LYS A 375 -11.94 -7.89 -10.13
CA LYS A 375 -12.48 -8.52 -11.32
C LYS A 375 -12.04 -7.76 -12.55
N ARG A 376 -11.34 -8.42 -13.46
CA ARG A 376 -10.86 -7.83 -14.72
C ARG A 376 -11.81 -8.19 -15.86
N PHE A 377 -12.21 -7.20 -16.65
CA PHE A 377 -13.10 -7.37 -17.79
C PHE A 377 -12.30 -7.43 -19.12
N ALA A 378 -12.92 -7.99 -20.16
CA ALA A 378 -12.26 -8.18 -21.46
C ALA A 378 -11.86 -6.87 -22.16
N ASP A 379 -12.54 -5.77 -21.86
CA ASP A 379 -12.25 -4.43 -22.38
C ASP A 379 -11.12 -3.70 -21.61
N GLY A 380 -10.46 -4.40 -20.67
CA GLY A 380 -9.41 -3.86 -19.83
C GLY A 380 -9.91 -3.10 -18.60
N SER A 381 -11.23 -2.85 -18.49
CA SER A 381 -11.82 -2.26 -17.29
C SER A 381 -11.75 -3.23 -16.10
N ARG A 382 -11.92 -2.69 -14.89
CA ARG A 382 -11.78 -3.44 -13.64
C ARG A 382 -12.91 -3.10 -12.67
N LEU A 383 -13.42 -4.09 -11.95
CA LEU A 383 -14.32 -3.94 -10.80
C LEU A 383 -13.56 -4.33 -9.56
N ILE A 384 -13.55 -3.44 -8.61
CA ILE A 384 -12.75 -3.53 -7.39
C ILE A 384 -13.74 -3.53 -6.26
N THR A 385 -13.56 -4.45 -5.33
CA THR A 385 -14.45 -4.62 -4.18
C THR A 385 -13.62 -4.61 -2.92
N PHE A 386 -13.96 -3.70 -2.00
CA PHE A 386 -13.44 -3.61 -0.64
C PHE A 386 -14.52 -4.14 0.30
N ILE A 387 -14.10 -4.83 1.36
CA ILE A 387 -15.01 -5.52 2.27
C ILE A 387 -14.60 -5.31 3.72
N VAL A 388 -15.48 -4.68 4.49
CA VAL A 388 -15.46 -4.76 5.96
C VAL A 388 -16.21 -6.02 6.42
N TRP A 389 -15.48 -6.97 6.99
CA TRP A 389 -15.95 -8.28 7.43
C TRP A 389 -16.52 -8.21 8.85
N ALA A 390 -17.63 -8.92 9.08
CA ALA A 390 -18.15 -9.22 10.40
C ALA A 390 -17.23 -10.24 11.09
N ARG A 391 -16.94 -10.01 12.37
CA ARG A 391 -16.09 -10.87 13.21
C ARG A 391 -16.85 -11.56 14.33
#